data_AF-A0A933NV43-F1
#
_entry.id   AF-A0A933NV43-F1
#
_cell.length_a   1.000
_cell.length_b   1.000
_cell.length_c   1.000
_cell.angle_alpha   90.00
_cell.angle_beta   90.00
_cell.angle_gamma   90.00
#
_symmetry.space_group_name_H-M   'P 1'
#
loop_
_entity.id
_entity.type
_entity.pdbx_description
1 polymer ?
#
loop_
_entity_poly.entity_id
_entity_poly.type
_entity_poly.pdbx_seq_one_letter_code
_entity_poly.pdbx_strand_id
1 'polypeptide(L)'
;MTPMQPRGAFRVSVSKDDLVFSSAHFITYAGHRCEGLHGHNYRARVTVDGAIDPADRLVFDFLELKRIMRRLCGEIDHLVLLPSRSARIRVVEEGETVRVAVDGAPRYVFPRRDCALLPVPNTTVEMLAELLATRLHAELGALGAGGLTAIEMEVEESAGQSATYRMDLDRSG
;
A
#
# COMPACT_ATOMS: atom_id res chain seq x y z
N MET A 1 43.03 -9.10 15.52
CA MET A 1 41.73 -9.11 16.21
C MET A 1 40.66 -9.05 15.14
N THR A 2 39.90 -10.13 14.93
CA THR A 2 38.77 -10.12 13.99
C THR A 2 37.69 -9.21 14.57
N PRO A 3 37.20 -8.18 13.86
CA PRO A 3 36.13 -7.34 14.39
C PRO A 3 34.91 -8.21 14.64
N MET A 4 34.36 -8.15 15.84
CA MET A 4 33.12 -8.82 16.18
C MET A 4 31.99 -8.16 15.38
N GLN A 5 31.53 -8.81 14.31
CA GLN A 5 30.35 -8.34 13.59
C GLN A 5 29.14 -8.36 14.54
N PRO A 6 28.35 -7.28 14.60
CA PRO A 6 27.16 -7.25 15.44
C PRO A 6 26.20 -8.37 15.01
N ARG A 7 25.73 -9.16 15.99
CA ARG A 7 24.73 -10.24 15.79
C ARG A 7 23.31 -9.68 15.80
N GLY A 8 23.05 -8.60 15.08
CA GLY A 8 21.77 -7.89 15.09
C GLY A 8 21.36 -7.42 13.69
N ALA A 9 20.08 -7.10 13.53
CA ALA A 9 19.52 -6.50 12.32
C ALA A 9 19.01 -5.09 12.64
N PHE A 10 19.15 -4.17 11.69
CA PHE A 10 18.61 -2.83 11.80
C PHE A 10 17.32 -2.70 11.01
N ARG A 11 16.44 -1.84 11.51
CA ARG A 11 15.13 -1.53 10.97
C ARG A 11 14.85 -0.04 11.13
N VAL A 12 14.23 0.56 10.12
CA VAL A 12 13.71 1.94 10.18
C VAL A 12 12.21 1.89 9.94
N SER A 13 11.45 2.53 10.82
CA SER A 13 9.99 2.63 10.70
C SER A 13 9.56 4.09 10.62
N VAL A 14 8.68 4.40 9.68
CA VAL A 14 8.07 5.72 9.51
C VAL A 14 6.55 5.58 9.59
N SER A 15 5.98 6.27 10.58
CA SER A 15 4.54 6.46 10.75
C SER A 15 4.34 7.90 11.22
N LYS A 16 3.55 8.66 10.46
CA LYS A 16 3.29 10.09 10.70
C LYS A 16 1.88 10.46 10.27
N ASP A 17 1.38 11.58 10.80
CA ASP A 17 0.02 12.07 10.54
C ASP A 17 -0.23 12.50 9.09
N ASP A 18 0.84 12.65 8.30
CA ASP A 18 0.78 12.95 6.87
C ASP A 18 1.01 11.72 5.98
N LEU A 19 1.04 10.51 6.56
CA LEU A 19 0.99 9.23 5.83
C LEU A 19 -0.42 8.63 5.94
N VAL A 20 -1.40 9.39 5.47
CA VAL A 20 -2.83 9.07 5.56
C VAL A 20 -3.50 9.26 4.21
N PHE A 21 -4.63 8.59 4.01
CA PHE A 21 -5.53 8.82 2.87
C PHE A 21 -6.97 8.58 3.30
N SER A 22 -7.88 9.46 2.89
CA SER A 22 -9.30 9.38 3.20
C SER A 22 -10.07 8.97 1.95
N SER A 23 -10.54 7.73 1.91
CA SER A 23 -11.06 7.13 0.68
C SER A 23 -12.31 6.32 0.93
N ALA A 24 -13.17 6.26 -0.09
CA ALA A 24 -14.36 5.42 -0.07
C ALA A 24 -14.08 4.06 -0.72
N HIS A 25 -14.70 3.01 -0.21
CA HIS A 25 -14.59 1.66 -0.77
C HIS A 25 -15.81 0.80 -0.41
N PHE A 26 -15.82 -0.42 -0.94
CA PHE A 26 -16.66 -1.52 -0.49
C PHE A 26 -15.95 -2.82 -0.85
N ILE A 27 -16.12 -3.86 -0.04
CA ILE A 27 -15.51 -5.16 -0.28
C ILE A 27 -16.56 -6.25 -0.48
N THR A 28 -16.12 -7.33 -1.13
CA THR A 28 -16.86 -8.59 -1.17
C THR A 28 -16.29 -9.57 -0.14
N TYR A 29 -17.17 -10.35 0.49
CA TYR A 29 -16.82 -11.46 1.37
C TYR A 29 -17.18 -12.80 0.73
N ALA A 30 -16.65 -13.90 1.28
CA ALA A 30 -17.10 -15.24 0.93
C ALA A 30 -18.64 -15.40 1.05
N GLY A 31 -19.21 -16.31 0.26
CA GLY A 31 -20.65 -16.57 0.26
C GLY A 31 -21.50 -15.48 -0.42
N HIS A 32 -20.99 -14.89 -1.50
CA HIS A 32 -21.68 -13.88 -2.31
C HIS A 32 -22.12 -12.61 -1.56
N ARG A 33 -21.50 -12.32 -0.41
CA ARG A 33 -21.76 -11.10 0.35
C ARG A 33 -20.95 -9.93 -0.21
N CYS A 34 -21.55 -8.75 -0.18
CA CYS A 34 -20.95 -7.47 -0.56
C CYS A 34 -21.49 -6.40 0.38
N GLU A 35 -20.63 -5.63 1.00
CA GLU A 35 -21.06 -4.52 1.86
C GLU A 35 -21.49 -3.28 1.04
N GLY A 36 -22.05 -2.30 1.75
CA GLY A 36 -22.39 -0.99 1.18
C GLY A 36 -21.14 -0.12 0.99
N LEU A 37 -21.25 0.86 0.09
CA LEU A 37 -20.23 1.90 -0.04
C LEU A 37 -20.13 2.68 1.28
N HIS A 38 -18.91 2.83 1.76
CA HIS A 38 -18.56 3.63 2.93
C HIS A 38 -17.12 4.12 2.75
N GLY A 39 -16.49 4.67 3.79
CA GLY A 39 -15.11 5.13 3.71
C GLY A 39 -14.44 5.25 5.06
N HIS A 40 -13.12 5.43 5.01
CA HIS A 40 -12.25 5.46 6.18
C HIS A 40 -11.14 6.49 6.04
N ASN A 41 -10.55 6.84 7.18
CA ASN A 41 -9.32 7.61 7.24
C ASN A 41 -8.16 6.64 7.48
N TYR A 42 -7.60 6.12 6.39
CA TYR A 42 -6.54 5.14 6.46
C TYR A 42 -5.22 5.76 6.89
N ARG A 43 -4.40 4.99 7.59
CA ARG A 43 -3.03 5.37 7.96
C ARG A 43 -2.05 4.31 7.51
N ALA A 44 -1.01 4.73 6.80
CA ALA A 44 0.09 3.88 6.41
C ALA A 44 1.26 4.00 7.40
N ARG A 45 1.84 2.86 7.75
CA ARG A 45 3.15 2.76 8.41
C ARG A 45 4.04 1.90 7.53
N VAL A 46 5.23 2.39 7.26
CA VAL A 46 6.25 1.65 6.53
C VAL A 46 7.41 1.32 7.44
N THR A 47 7.97 0.14 7.23
CA THR A 47 9.15 -0.36 7.91
C THR A 47 10.08 -0.97 6.87
N VAL A 48 11.36 -0.61 6.90
CA VAL A 48 12.39 -1.21 6.05
C VAL A 48 13.50 -1.83 6.90
N ASP A 49 13.91 -3.03 6.53
CA ASP A 49 15.02 -3.75 7.16
C ASP A 49 16.22 -3.71 6.22
N GLY A 50 17.43 -3.60 6.75
CA GLY A 50 18.63 -3.60 5.90
C GLY A 50 19.93 -3.47 6.68
N ALA A 51 21.04 -3.52 5.94
CA ALA A 51 22.35 -3.20 6.48
C ALA A 51 22.50 -1.69 6.66
N ILE A 52 23.39 -1.29 7.58
CA ILE A 52 23.83 0.12 7.65
C ILE A 52 24.78 0.39 6.49
N ASP A 53 24.51 1.42 5.70
CA ASP A 53 25.44 1.94 4.70
C ASP A 53 26.70 2.51 5.40
N PRO A 54 27.92 2.11 4.99
CA PRO A 54 29.14 2.58 5.62
C PRO A 54 29.41 4.08 5.51
N ALA A 55 28.90 4.74 4.45
CA ALA A 55 29.17 6.13 4.13
C ALA A 55 28.36 7.09 5.01
N ASP A 56 27.06 6.83 5.19
CA ASP A 56 26.15 7.71 5.93
C ASP A 56 25.67 7.15 7.28
N ARG A 57 25.93 5.86 7.54
CA ARG A 57 25.54 5.12 8.74
C ARG A 57 24.02 4.96 8.92
N LEU A 58 23.27 4.93 7.82
CA LEU A 58 21.82 4.72 7.79
C LEU A 58 21.44 3.36 7.20
N VAL A 59 20.29 2.81 7.59
CA VAL A 59 19.64 1.73 6.82
C VAL A 59 19.02 2.31 5.55
N PHE A 60 18.31 3.42 5.72
CA PHE A 60 17.72 4.22 4.67
C PHE A 60 17.36 5.60 5.22
N ASP A 61 17.37 6.64 4.38
CA ASP A 61 16.94 7.98 4.79
C ASP A 61 15.41 8.01 5.03
N PHE A 62 15.02 8.26 6.29
CA PHE A 62 13.61 8.34 6.66
C PHE A 62 12.88 9.53 6.02
N LEU A 63 13.58 10.60 5.62
CA LEU A 63 12.99 11.74 4.91
C LEU A 63 12.57 11.33 3.49
N GLU A 64 13.44 10.60 2.79
CA GLU A 64 13.15 10.08 1.46
C GLU A 64 12.01 9.05 1.51
N LEU A 65 12.06 8.12 2.47
CA LEU A 65 11.00 7.13 2.67
C LEU A 65 9.65 7.81 2.96
N LYS A 66 9.65 8.84 3.81
CA LYS A 66 8.46 9.64 4.09
C LYS A 66 7.94 10.37 2.85
N ARG A 67 8.83 10.93 2.02
CA ARG A 67 8.46 11.64 0.79
C ARG A 67 7.76 10.72 -0.20
N ILE A 68 8.31 9.53 -0.45
CA ILE A 68 7.71 8.52 -1.33
C ILE A 68 6.34 8.10 -0.78
N MET A 69 6.26 7.74 0.50
CA MET A 69 5.01 7.28 1.10
C MET A 69 3.91 8.33 1.09
N ARG A 70 4.23 9.60 1.36
CA ARG A 70 3.26 10.70 1.28
C ARG A 70 2.68 10.81 -0.12
N ARG A 71 3.52 10.72 -1.16
CA ARG A 71 3.05 10.75 -2.54
C ARG A 71 2.16 9.54 -2.85
N LEU A 72 2.58 8.34 -2.50
CA LEU A 72 1.80 7.12 -2.75
C LEU A 72 0.42 7.16 -2.07
N CYS A 73 0.33 7.67 -0.84
CA CYS A 73 -0.95 7.89 -0.15
C CYS A 73 -1.80 8.94 -0.87
N GLY A 74 -1.19 10.07 -1.26
CA GLY A 74 -1.88 11.15 -1.97
C GLY A 74 -2.46 10.76 -3.34
N GLU A 75 -1.94 9.71 -3.98
CA GLU A 75 -2.48 9.22 -5.25
C GLU A 75 -3.81 8.45 -5.11
N ILE A 76 -4.16 8.01 -3.91
CA ILE A 76 -5.40 7.29 -3.61
C ILE A 76 -6.31 8.05 -2.63
N ASP A 77 -5.87 9.21 -2.15
CA ASP A 77 -6.59 10.09 -1.24
C ASP A 77 -7.79 10.78 -1.92
N HIS A 78 -8.90 10.93 -1.19
CA HIS A 78 -10.15 11.53 -1.68
C HIS A 78 -10.76 10.84 -2.93
N LEU A 79 -10.52 9.53 -3.09
CA LEU A 79 -11.03 8.75 -4.21
C LEU A 79 -11.88 7.55 -3.76
N VAL A 80 -12.72 7.04 -4.66
CA VAL A 80 -13.34 5.72 -4.54
C VAL A 80 -12.34 4.66 -5.01
N LEU A 81 -11.95 3.77 -4.11
CA LEU A 81 -11.03 2.67 -4.41
C LEU A 81 -11.81 1.52 -5.07
N LEU A 82 -11.42 1.13 -6.28
CA LEU A 82 -12.08 0.09 -7.06
C LEU A 82 -11.08 -1.02 -7.45
N PRO A 83 -11.35 -2.29 -7.15
CA PRO A 83 -10.44 -3.40 -7.47
C PRO A 83 -10.56 -3.82 -8.94
N SER A 84 -9.52 -3.58 -9.74
CA SER A 84 -9.51 -3.89 -11.18
C SER A 84 -9.20 -5.36 -11.50
N ARG A 85 -8.73 -6.14 -10.51
CA ARG A 85 -8.42 -7.57 -10.66
C ARG A 85 -9.42 -8.49 -9.95
N SER A 86 -10.59 -7.96 -9.57
CA SER A 86 -11.59 -8.76 -8.87
C SER A 86 -12.28 -9.75 -9.81
N ALA A 87 -12.46 -10.99 -9.35
CA ALA A 87 -13.28 -11.97 -10.06
C ALA A 87 -14.79 -11.70 -9.93
N ARG A 88 -15.20 -10.89 -8.93
CA ARG A 88 -16.60 -10.65 -8.59
C ARG A 88 -17.06 -9.22 -8.84
N ILE A 89 -16.13 -8.26 -8.76
CA ILE A 89 -16.39 -6.86 -9.06
C ILE A 89 -15.87 -6.57 -10.46
N ARG A 90 -16.77 -6.25 -11.38
CA ARG A 90 -16.40 -5.76 -12.71
C ARG A 90 -16.44 -4.23 -12.69
N VAL A 91 -15.33 -3.62 -13.08
CA VAL A 91 -15.17 -2.16 -13.22
C VAL A 91 -14.93 -1.85 -14.69
N VAL A 92 -15.75 -0.98 -15.27
CA VAL A 92 -15.65 -0.59 -16.69
C VAL A 92 -15.63 0.93 -16.79
N GLU A 93 -14.61 1.46 -17.44
CA GLU A 93 -14.54 2.88 -17.79
C GLU A 93 -15.33 3.14 -19.08
N GLU A 94 -16.26 4.10 -19.02
CA GLU A 94 -17.09 4.54 -20.15
C GLU A 94 -17.10 6.07 -20.20
N GLY A 95 -16.21 6.64 -21.01
CA GLY A 95 -15.99 8.09 -21.07
C GLY A 95 -15.60 8.66 -19.71
N GLU A 96 -16.37 9.63 -19.23
CA GLU A 96 -16.16 10.29 -17.94
C GLU A 96 -16.74 9.53 -16.74
N THR A 97 -17.17 8.27 -16.93
CA THR A 97 -17.80 7.46 -15.89
C THR A 97 -17.12 6.11 -15.70
N VAL A 98 -17.27 5.56 -14.50
CA VAL A 98 -16.87 4.20 -14.14
C VAL A 98 -18.12 3.46 -13.69
N ARG A 99 -18.49 2.41 -14.42
CA ARG A 99 -19.59 1.52 -14.05
C ARG A 99 -19.06 0.33 -13.27
N VAL A 100 -19.77 -0.01 -12.20
CA VAL A 100 -19.41 -1.13 -11.32
C VAL A 100 -20.55 -2.13 -11.23
N ALA A 101 -20.25 -3.39 -11.51
CA ALA A 101 -21.16 -4.51 -11.32
C ALA A 101 -20.57 -5.52 -10.33
N VAL A 102 -21.40 -6.10 -9.47
CA VAL A 102 -21.00 -7.12 -8.49
C VAL A 102 -21.79 -8.39 -8.78
N ASP A 103 -21.10 -9.51 -8.95
CA ASP A 103 -21.70 -10.81 -9.30
C ASP A 103 -22.63 -10.72 -10.54
N GLY A 104 -22.24 -9.89 -11.52
CA GLY A 104 -22.98 -9.67 -12.76
C GLY A 104 -24.13 -8.64 -12.67
N ALA A 105 -24.51 -8.18 -11.48
CA ALA A 105 -25.56 -7.19 -11.30
C ALA A 105 -24.96 -5.75 -11.23
N PRO A 106 -25.49 -4.77 -11.98
CA PRO A 106 -25.10 -3.37 -11.85
C PRO A 106 -25.29 -2.87 -10.41
N ARG A 107 -24.31 -2.13 -9.87
CA ARG A 107 -24.34 -1.65 -8.47
C ARG A 107 -24.09 -0.15 -8.34
N TYR A 108 -23.03 0.38 -8.95
CA TYR A 108 -22.66 1.79 -8.83
C TYR A 108 -22.23 2.40 -10.17
N VAL A 109 -22.32 3.73 -10.25
CA VAL A 109 -21.72 4.53 -11.31
C VAL A 109 -21.06 5.75 -10.65
N PHE A 110 -19.79 5.98 -10.95
CA PHE A 110 -19.01 7.10 -10.41
C PHE A 110 -18.42 7.94 -11.56
N PRO A 111 -18.15 9.24 -11.35
CA PRO A 111 -17.30 10.00 -12.26
C PRO A 111 -15.88 9.40 -12.26
N ARG A 112 -15.26 9.27 -13.44
CA ARG A 112 -13.93 8.67 -13.58
C ARG A 112 -12.85 9.38 -12.77
N ARG A 113 -12.95 10.71 -12.68
CA ARG A 113 -12.03 11.55 -11.89
C ARG A 113 -12.08 11.27 -10.38
N ASP A 114 -13.16 10.67 -9.89
CA ASP A 114 -13.36 10.39 -8.45
C ASP A 114 -12.97 8.94 -8.11
N CYS A 115 -12.33 8.20 -9.01
CA CYS A 115 -12.00 6.78 -8.83
C CYS A 115 -10.50 6.49 -8.97
N ALA A 116 -10.01 5.64 -8.06
CA ALA A 116 -8.72 4.96 -8.17
C ALA A 116 -8.96 3.49 -8.53
N LEU A 117 -8.58 3.09 -9.75
CA LEU A 117 -8.65 1.69 -10.19
C LEU A 117 -7.37 0.97 -9.78
N LEU A 118 -7.46 0.19 -8.71
CA LEU A 118 -6.32 -0.45 -8.06
C LEU A 118 -6.11 -1.87 -8.59
N PRO A 119 -4.86 -2.30 -8.89
CA PRO A 119 -4.55 -3.61 -9.44
C PRO A 119 -4.59 -4.73 -8.38
N VAL A 120 -5.68 -4.77 -7.60
CA VAL A 120 -5.93 -5.70 -6.50
C VAL A 120 -7.24 -6.46 -6.72
N PRO A 121 -7.39 -7.68 -6.17
CA PRO A 121 -8.61 -8.46 -6.31
C PRO A 121 -9.76 -7.97 -5.41
N ASN A 122 -9.43 -7.21 -4.36
CA ASN A 122 -10.37 -6.62 -3.40
C ASN A 122 -9.69 -5.42 -2.72
N THR A 123 -10.44 -4.47 -2.18
CA THR A 123 -9.90 -3.26 -1.53
C THR A 123 -9.85 -3.39 -0.01
N THR A 124 -9.50 -4.58 0.48
CA THR A 124 -9.27 -4.82 1.91
C THR A 124 -7.93 -4.23 2.35
N VAL A 125 -7.75 -4.00 3.65
CA VAL A 125 -6.48 -3.47 4.19
C VAL A 125 -5.28 -4.34 3.87
N GLU A 126 -5.42 -5.67 3.81
CA GLU A 126 -4.34 -6.59 3.43
C GLU A 126 -3.85 -6.32 2.01
N MET A 127 -4.78 -6.14 1.07
CA MET A 127 -4.46 -5.90 -0.35
C MET A 127 -3.92 -4.49 -0.56
N LEU A 128 -4.41 -3.51 0.21
CA LEU A 128 -3.87 -2.14 0.19
C LEU A 128 -2.42 -2.11 0.74
N ALA A 129 -2.14 -2.86 1.80
CA ALA A 129 -0.79 -3.00 2.35
C ALA A 129 0.17 -3.63 1.33
N GLU A 130 -0.23 -4.72 0.67
CA GLU A 130 0.56 -5.35 -0.40
C GLU A 130 0.80 -4.40 -1.57
N LEU A 131 -0.24 -3.68 -2.01
CA LEU A 131 -0.14 -2.71 -3.09
C LEU A 131 0.88 -1.62 -2.77
N LEU A 132 0.76 -0.98 -1.61
CA LEU A 132 1.66 0.11 -1.21
C LEU A 132 3.09 -0.39 -1.01
N ALA A 133 3.29 -1.58 -0.43
CA ALA A 133 4.62 -2.20 -0.30
C ALA A 133 5.27 -2.44 -1.67
N THR A 134 4.50 -3.02 -2.61
CA THR A 134 4.98 -3.33 -3.97
C THR A 134 5.34 -2.05 -4.74
N ARG A 135 4.51 -1.00 -4.62
CA ARG A 135 4.79 0.29 -5.24
C ARG A 135 6.02 0.96 -4.64
N LEU A 136 6.16 0.93 -3.32
CA LEU A 136 7.35 1.44 -2.65
C LEU A 136 8.61 0.68 -3.10
N HIS A 137 8.56 -0.65 -3.17
CA HIS A 137 9.68 -1.46 -3.64
C HIS A 137 10.14 -1.03 -5.05
N ALA A 138 9.21 -0.81 -5.97
CA ALA A 138 9.53 -0.34 -7.32
C ALA A 138 10.20 1.05 -7.32
N GLU A 139 9.73 1.98 -6.50
CA GLU A 139 10.29 3.33 -6.36
C GLU A 139 11.69 3.30 -5.75
N LEU A 140 11.90 2.48 -4.71
CA LEU A 140 13.21 2.27 -4.09
C LEU A 140 14.20 1.65 -5.08
N GLY A 141 13.75 0.67 -5.88
CA GLY A 141 14.55 0.09 -6.96
C GLY A 141 14.96 1.12 -8.01
N ALA A 142 14.06 2.02 -8.40
CA ALA A 142 14.35 3.10 -9.35
C ALA A 142 15.36 4.14 -8.82
N LEU A 143 15.43 4.32 -7.50
CA LEU A 143 16.42 5.16 -6.83
C LEU A 143 17.78 4.46 -6.62
N GLY A 144 17.87 3.16 -6.93
CA GLY A 144 19.06 2.37 -6.65
C GLY A 144 19.29 2.10 -5.17
N ALA A 145 18.22 2.07 -4.36
CA ALA A 145 18.29 1.77 -2.94
C ALA A 145 18.72 0.29 -2.72
N GLY A 146 20.03 0.07 -2.56
CA GLY A 146 20.60 -1.23 -2.25
C GLY A 146 20.59 -1.56 -0.75
N GLY A 147 20.91 -2.81 -0.40
CA GLY A 147 21.17 -3.23 0.99
C GLY A 147 19.94 -3.43 1.88
N LEU A 148 18.74 -3.14 1.36
CA LEU A 148 17.48 -3.50 2.02
C LEU A 148 17.22 -5.00 1.90
N THR A 149 16.73 -5.59 2.98
CA THR A 149 16.42 -7.02 3.08
C THR A 149 14.93 -7.30 3.25
N ALA A 150 14.12 -6.29 3.60
CA ALA A 150 12.67 -6.41 3.63
C ALA A 150 11.98 -5.06 3.63
N ILE A 151 10.74 -5.06 3.15
CA ILE A 151 9.77 -3.96 3.27
C ILE A 151 8.54 -4.52 3.96
N GLU A 152 8.07 -3.84 4.99
CA GLU A 152 6.86 -4.16 5.73
C GLU A 152 5.95 -2.93 5.71
N MET A 153 4.73 -3.13 5.24
CA MET A 153 3.71 -2.11 5.10
C MET A 153 2.53 -2.47 5.96
N GLU A 154 2.15 -1.56 6.85
CA GLU A 154 0.93 -1.65 7.64
C GLU A 154 -0.05 -0.59 7.16
N VAL A 155 -1.31 -0.99 6.97
CA VAL A 155 -2.43 -0.10 6.68
C VAL A 155 -3.48 -0.29 7.78
N GLU A 156 -3.73 0.79 8.52
CA GLU A 156 -4.80 0.89 9.51
C GLU A 156 -6.03 1.52 8.85
N GLU A 157 -7.19 0.87 8.98
CA GLU A 157 -8.47 1.35 8.43
C GLU A 157 -9.28 2.10 9.49
N SER A 158 -9.26 1.61 10.72
CA SER A 158 -9.83 2.30 11.87
C SER A 158 -8.91 2.12 13.08
N ALA A 159 -8.99 3.01 14.06
CA ALA A 159 -8.08 2.99 15.21
C ALA A 159 -8.07 1.62 15.91
N GLY A 160 -6.91 0.95 15.89
CA GLY A 160 -6.74 -0.39 16.45
C GLY A 160 -7.13 -1.55 15.53
N GLN A 161 -7.42 -1.28 14.24
CA GLN A 161 -7.72 -2.28 13.21
C GLN A 161 -6.83 -2.05 11.98
N SER A 162 -5.79 -2.87 11.85
CA SER A 162 -4.83 -2.80 10.76
C SER A 162 -4.47 -4.16 10.20
N ALA A 163 -3.91 -4.17 9.00
CA ALA A 163 -3.24 -5.32 8.42
C ALA A 163 -1.82 -4.96 7.99
N THR A 164 -0.95 -5.96 8.02
CA THR A 164 0.46 -5.82 7.66
C THR A 164 0.82 -6.81 6.56
N TYR A 165 1.47 -6.31 5.52
CA TYR A 165 2.11 -7.11 4.48
C TYR A 165 3.62 -6.94 4.58
N ARG A 166 4.37 -8.04 4.50
CA ARG A 166 5.83 -8.04 4.48
C ARG A 166 6.33 -8.74 3.22
N MET A 167 7.24 -8.08 2.51
CA MET A 167 8.00 -8.63 1.40
C MET A 167 9.46 -8.74 1.84
N ASP A 168 9.99 -9.95 1.86
CA ASP A 168 11.43 -10.15 1.98
C ASP A 168 12.07 -9.86 0.62
N LEU A 169 13.18 -9.12 0.64
CA LEU A 169 13.92 -8.75 -0.56
C LEU A 169 15.11 -9.69 -0.71
N ASP A 170 15.27 -10.24 -1.90
CA ASP A 170 16.43 -11.07 -2.20
C ASP A 170 17.70 -10.24 -1.98
N ARG A 171 18.66 -10.83 -1.28
CA ARG A 171 20.03 -10.33 -1.23
C ARG A 171 20.65 -10.55 -2.61
N SER A 172 20.33 -9.69 -3.55
CA SER A 172 21.08 -9.60 -4.79
C SER A 172 22.47 -9.13 -4.38
N GLY A 173 23.42 -10.07 -4.36
CA GLY A 173 24.80 -9.88 -3.91
C GLY A 173 25.64 -9.06 -4.88
#